data_AF-A0A1B6PQN7-F1
#
_entry.id   AF-A0A1B6PQN7-F1
#
_cell.length_a   1.000
_cell.length_b   1.000
_cell.length_c   1.000
_cell.angle_alpha   90.00
_cell.angle_beta   90.00
_cell.angle_gamma   90.00
#
_symmetry.space_group_name_H-M   'P 1'
#
loop_
_entity.id
_entity.type
_entity.pdbx_description
1 polymer ?
#
loop_
_entity_poly.entity_id
_entity_poly.type
_entity_poly.pdbx_seq_one_letter_code
_entity_poly.pdbx_strand_id
1 'polypeptide(L)'
;MEINGVPIEIPEYPESEYLAIVRMPSAKFMRICKKLSSVGDRGDRDTVVIISVDKERVDFFTWGKAGTSTIFYTAGKVKKL
;
A
#
# COMPACT_ATOMS: atom_id res chain seq x y z
N MET A 1 2.47 6.09 22.28
CA MET A 1 1.02 5.80 22.16
C MET A 1 0.73 4.59 23.00
N GLU A 2 -0.34 4.62 23.79
CA GLU A 2 -0.73 3.50 24.66
C GLU A 2 -2.14 3.06 24.27
N ILE A 3 -2.38 1.75 24.28
CA ILE A 3 -3.72 1.17 24.22
C ILE A 3 -3.92 0.38 25.51
N ASN A 4 -4.97 0.72 26.28
CA ASN A 4 -5.30 0.07 27.56
C ASN A 4 -4.15 0.05 28.59
N GLY A 5 -3.31 1.11 28.63
CA GLY A 5 -2.19 1.21 29.57
C GLY A 5 -0.99 0.32 29.23
N VAL A 6 -0.98 -0.28 28.04
CA VAL A 6 0.18 -1.03 27.52
C VAL A 6 0.93 -0.15 26.52
N PRO A 7 2.23 0.11 26.73
CA PRO A 7 3.09 0.73 25.74
C PRO A 7 3.06 -0.07 24.44
N ILE A 8 2.79 0.59 23.32
CA ILE A 8 2.90 -0.05 22.02
C ILE A 8 4.40 -0.23 21.73
N GLU A 9 4.91 -1.43 21.93
CA GLU A 9 6.21 -1.83 21.42
C GLU A 9 6.08 -2.01 19.90
N ILE A 10 6.67 -1.09 19.14
CA ILE A 10 6.88 -1.28 17.71
C ILE A 10 8.22 -2.01 17.59
N PRO A 11 8.26 -3.25 17.10
CA PRO A 11 9.52 -3.95 16.92
C PRO A 11 10.39 -3.12 15.98
N GLU A 12 11.57 -2.71 16.46
CA GLU A 12 12.59 -2.13 15.60
C GLU A 12 13.14 -3.25 14.72
N TYR A 13 12.61 -3.34 13.49
CA TYR A 13 13.23 -4.15 12.46
C TYR A 13 14.50 -3.44 11.98
N PRO A 14 15.60 -4.17 11.72
CA PRO A 14 16.81 -3.56 11.16
C PRO A 14 16.43 -2.77 9.92
N GLU A 15 16.96 -1.55 9.79
CA GLU A 15 16.81 -0.75 8.58
C GLU A 15 17.27 -1.58 7.39
N SER A 16 16.32 -2.16 6.67
CA SER A 16 16.60 -2.90 5.46
C SER A 16 16.96 -1.90 4.38
N GLU A 17 17.91 -2.24 3.50
CA GLU A 17 18.17 -1.45 2.30
C GLU A 17 16.90 -1.48 1.42
N TYR A 18 16.08 -0.44 1.54
CA TYR A 18 14.87 -0.30 0.74
C TYR A 18 15.27 0.04 -0.70
N LEU A 19 14.87 -0.79 -1.66
CA LEU A 19 15.06 -0.51 -3.08
C LEU A 19 14.25 0.70 -3.57
N ALA A 20 13.15 1.06 -2.87
CA ALA A 20 12.32 2.22 -3.18
C ALA A 20 11.56 2.74 -1.95
N ILE A 21 11.35 4.07 -1.91
CA ILE A 21 10.50 4.75 -0.91
C ILE A 21 9.39 5.51 -1.64
N VAL A 22 8.13 5.19 -1.34
CA VAL A 22 6.95 5.82 -1.94
C VAL A 22 6.28 6.73 -0.91
N ARG A 23 6.05 8.00 -1.29
CA ARG A 23 5.28 8.97 -0.48
C ARG A 23 3.98 9.32 -1.18
N MET A 24 2.86 9.18 -0.48
CA MET A 24 1.55 9.55 -0.99
C MET A 24 0.61 10.01 0.14
N PRO A 25 -0.42 10.81 -0.16
CA PRO A 25 -1.45 11.15 0.82
C PRO A 25 -2.13 9.89 1.36
N SER A 26 -2.20 9.76 2.69
CA SER A 26 -2.82 8.60 3.36
C SER A 26 -4.26 8.34 2.90
N ALA A 27 -5.03 9.41 2.64
CA ALA A 27 -6.38 9.31 2.10
C ALA A 27 -6.44 8.68 0.70
N LYS A 28 -5.43 8.90 -0.15
CA LYS A 28 -5.32 8.22 -1.46
C LYS A 28 -4.96 6.76 -1.26
N PHE A 29 -3.96 6.47 -0.41
CA PHE A 29 -3.56 5.10 -0.11
C PHE A 29 -4.74 4.28 0.44
N MET A 30 -5.50 4.83 1.38
CA MET A 30 -6.70 4.18 1.93
C MET A 30 -7.74 3.83 0.86
N ARG A 31 -7.95 4.71 -0.14
CA ARG A 31 -8.88 4.44 -1.26
C ARG A 31 -8.37 3.28 -2.13
N ILE A 32 -7.06 3.21 -2.37
CA ILE A 32 -6.42 2.10 -3.08
C ILE A 32 -6.67 0.80 -2.33
N CYS A 33 -6.38 0.74 -1.02
CA CYS A 33 -6.62 -0.45 -0.20
C CYS A 33 -8.08 -0.91 -0.24
N LYS A 34 -9.04 0.01 -0.11
CA LYS A 34 -10.48 -0.32 -0.19
C LYS A 34 -10.87 -0.91 -1.55
N LYS A 35 -10.32 -0.37 -2.64
CA LYS A 35 -10.61 -0.87 -3.99
C LYS A 35 -10.01 -2.26 -4.20
N LEU A 36 -8.77 -2.50 -3.80
CA LEU A 36 -8.14 -3.81 -3.92
C LEU A 36 -8.83 -4.86 -3.04
N SER A 37 -9.22 -4.51 -1.82
CA SER A 37 -9.96 -5.40 -0.91
C SER A 37 -11.35 -5.80 -1.41
N SER A 38 -11.93 -5.06 -2.37
CA SER A 38 -13.19 -5.45 -3.01
C SER A 38 -13.03 -6.54 -4.07
N VAL A 39 -11.79 -6.80 -4.49
CA VAL A 39 -11.43 -7.77 -5.53
C VAL A 39 -10.77 -9.00 -4.92
N GLY A 40 -9.89 -8.79 -3.93
CA GLY A 40 -9.34 -9.87 -3.11
C GLY A 40 -10.45 -10.55 -2.32
N ASP A 41 -10.50 -11.89 -2.36
CA ASP A 41 -11.51 -12.65 -1.65
C ASP A 41 -11.33 -12.48 -0.14
N ARG A 42 -12.30 -11.80 0.49
CA ARG A 42 -12.31 -11.51 1.93
C ARG A 42 -12.24 -12.76 2.82
N GLY A 43 -12.49 -13.95 2.25
CA GLY A 43 -12.47 -15.24 2.92
C GLY A 43 -11.21 -16.08 2.64
N ASP A 44 -10.44 -15.76 1.60
CA ASP A 44 -9.15 -16.42 1.35
C ASP A 44 -8.06 -15.62 2.06
N ARG A 45 -7.38 -16.27 3.01
CA ARG A 45 -6.25 -15.69 3.77
C ARG A 45 -5.06 -15.31 2.88
N ASP A 46 -5.16 -15.61 1.58
CA ASP A 46 -4.13 -15.46 0.56
C ASP A 46 -4.47 -14.32 -0.42
N THR A 47 -5.10 -13.23 0.03
CA THR A 47 -5.21 -12.03 -0.82
C THR A 47 -3.80 -11.47 -1.06
N VAL A 48 -3.28 -11.69 -2.26
CA VAL A 48 -1.97 -11.17 -2.68
C VAL A 48 -2.14 -9.79 -3.32
N VAL A 49 -1.36 -8.83 -2.82
CA VAL A 49 -1.18 -7.53 -3.46
C VAL A 49 0.26 -7.44 -3.94
N ILE A 50 0.44 -7.26 -5.24
CA ILE A 50 1.75 -6.99 -5.84
C ILE A 50 1.92 -5.48 -5.93
N ILE A 51 3.03 -4.99 -5.37
CA ILE A 51 3.44 -3.59 -5.44
C ILE A 51 4.68 -3.53 -6.33
N SER A 52 4.57 -2.83 -7.45
CA SER A 52 5.67 -2.62 -8.38
C SER A 52 5.98 -1.13 -8.48
N VAL A 53 7.26 -0.77 -8.49
CA VAL A 53 7.70 0.63 -8.52
C VAL A 53 8.65 0.83 -9.68
N ASP A 54 8.41 1.87 -10.46
CA ASP A 54 9.36 2.40 -11.44
C ASP A 54 9.69 3.87 -11.12
N LYS A 55 10.42 4.55 -12.01
CA LYS A 55 10.84 5.95 -11.80
C LYS A 55 9.68 6.95 -11.76
N GLU A 56 8.53 6.61 -12.32
CA GLU A 56 7.42 7.53 -12.57
C GLU A 56 6.20 7.22 -11.69
N ARG A 57 5.98 5.95 -11.37
CA ARG A 57 4.78 5.49 -10.69
C ARG A 57 5.01 4.27 -9.79
N VAL A 58 4.04 4.07 -8.92
CA VAL A 58 3.82 2.82 -8.19
C VAL A 58 2.53 2.18 -8.72
N ASP A 59 2.61 0.90 -9.04
CA ASP A 59 1.49 0.07 -9.48
C ASP A 59 1.10 -0.88 -8.35
N PHE A 60 -0.19 -0.94 -8.05
CA PHE A 60 -0.80 -1.87 -7.12
C PHE A 60 -1.68 -2.84 -7.89
N PHE A 61 -1.38 -4.12 -7.81
CA PHE A 61 -2.10 -5.18 -8.50
C PHE A 61 -2.64 -6.21 -7.51
N THR A 62 -3.84 -6.72 -7.76
CA THR A 62 -4.40 -7.86 -7.04
C THR A 62 -5.27 -8.71 -7.96
N TRP A 63 -5.51 -9.95 -7.55
CA TRP A 63 -6.44 -10.86 -8.20
C TRP A 63 -7.24 -11.65 -7.15
N GLY A 64 -8.42 -12.12 -7.54
CA GLY A 64 -9.30 -12.94 -6.73
C GLY A 64 -10.41 -13.57 -7.59
N LYS A 65 -11.41 -14.22 -6.98
CA LYS A 65 -12.55 -14.80 -7.72
C LYS A 65 -13.31 -13.76 -8.55
N ALA A 66 -13.34 -12.51 -8.09
CA ALA A 66 -13.98 -11.41 -8.81
C ALA A 66 -13.18 -10.91 -10.04
N GLY A 67 -11.98 -11.45 -10.30
CA GLY A 67 -11.10 -11.06 -11.40
C GLY A 67 -9.84 -10.35 -10.91
N THR A 68 -9.34 -9.39 -11.67
CA THR A 68 -8.11 -8.65 -11.37
C THR A 68 -8.37 -7.15 -11.22
N SER A 69 -7.48 -6.46 -10.53
CA SER A 69 -7.50 -4.99 -10.44
C SER A 69 -6.09 -4.44 -10.39
N THR A 70 -5.86 -3.41 -11.21
CA THR A 70 -4.62 -2.62 -11.24
C THR A 70 -4.94 -1.16 -10.96
N ILE A 71 -4.20 -0.54 -10.05
CA ILE A 71 -4.28 0.90 -9.74
C ILE A 71 -2.88 1.45 -9.71
N PHE A 72 -2.63 2.56 -10.42
CA PHE A 72 -1.34 3.24 -10.39
C PHE A 72 -1.43 4.58 -9.66
N TYR A 73 -0.32 5.01 -9.07
CA TYR A 73 -0.14 6.33 -8.48
C TYR A 73 1.12 6.98 -9.01
N THR A 74 0.99 8.16 -9.58
CA THR A 74 2.10 9.05 -9.93
C THR A 74 2.20 10.14 -8.87
N ALA A 75 3.43 10.42 -8.41
CA ALA A 75 3.67 11.63 -7.64
C ALA A 75 3.43 12.81 -8.59
N GLY A 76 2.44 13.66 -8.27
CA GLY A 76 2.21 14.87 -9.05
C GLY A 76 3.50 15.68 -9.09
N LYS A 77 3.84 16.26 -10.26
CA LYS A 77 4.98 17.18 -10.34
C LYS A 77 4.75 18.29 -9.30
N VAL A 78 5.72 18.49 -8.41
CA VAL A 78 5.73 19.65 -7.52
C VAL A 78 5.69 20.87 -8.44
N LYS A 79 4.60 21.64 -8.42
CA LYS A 79 4.58 22.94 -9.07
C LYS A 79 5.63 23.77 -8.36
N LYS A 80 6.76 24.08 -9.02
CA LYS A 80 7.67 25.11 -8.53
C LYS A 80 6.85 26.39 -8.42
N LEU A 81 6.80 26.94 -7.22
CA LEU A 81 6.32 28.30 -6.95
C LEU A 81 7.24 29.30 -7.66
#